data_AF-A0A0F4Z9K9-F1
#
_entry.id   AF-A0A0F4Z9K9-F1
#
_cell.length_a   1.000
_cell.length_b   1.000
_cell.length_c   1.000
_cell.angle_alpha   90.00
_cell.angle_beta   90.00
_cell.angle_gamma   90.00
#
_symmetry.space_group_name_H-M   'P 1'
#
loop_
_entity.id
_entity.type
_entity.pdbx_description
1 polymer ?
#
loop_
_entity_poly.entity_id
_entity_poly.type
_entity_poly.pdbx_seq_one_letter_code
_entity_poly.pdbx_strand_id
1 'polypeptide(L)'
;MTSKIDSADLSKLNDQDREDLRRFLEGENQRSHIQTTTHTLTEMCWKKCITGAVKSQSLDRTEETCMTNCVQRFLDINFLTMKHLENMRK
;
A
#
# COMPACT_ATOMS: atom_id res chain seq x y z
N MET A 1 -4.22 -11.89 6.48
CA MET A 1 -3.49 -13.00 7.13
C MET A 1 -2.05 -12.56 7.26
N THR A 2 -1.64 -12.07 8.44
CA THR A 2 -0.24 -11.71 8.70
C THR A 2 0.42 -12.88 9.42
N SER A 3 1.39 -13.50 8.76
CA SER A 3 2.22 -14.55 9.36
C SER A 3 3.08 -13.93 10.45
N LYS A 4 2.59 -13.94 11.69
CA LYS A 4 3.39 -13.54 12.86
C LYS A 4 4.36 -14.69 13.18
N ILE A 5 5.54 -14.65 12.58
CA ILE A 5 6.65 -15.51 13.00
C ILE A 5 7.14 -14.99 14.35
N ASP A 6 7.09 -15.85 15.37
CA ASP A 6 7.46 -15.46 16.71
C ASP A 6 8.99 -15.34 16.84
N SER A 7 9.45 -14.36 17.62
CA SER A 7 10.88 -14.08 17.82
C SER A 7 11.64 -15.28 18.40
N ALA A 8 10.94 -16.12 19.17
CA ALA A 8 11.44 -17.37 19.70
C ALA A 8 11.75 -18.42 18.61
N ASP A 9 11.01 -18.45 17.49
CA ASP A 9 11.26 -19.41 16.41
C ASP A 9 12.43 -19.00 15.52
N LEU A 10 12.69 -17.69 15.40
CA LEU A 10 13.87 -17.15 14.71
C LEU A 10 15.18 -17.49 15.43
N SER A 11 15.14 -17.75 16.74
CA SER A 11 16.33 -18.10 17.54
C SER A 11 16.78 -19.56 17.37
N LYS A 12 15.91 -20.42 16.80
CA LYS A 12 16.20 -21.84 16.55
C LYS A 12 16.90 -22.08 15.21
N LEU A 13 16.98 -21.06 14.36
CA LEU A 13 17.62 -21.12 13.05
C LEU A 13 19.13 -20.82 13.18
N ASN A 14 19.92 -21.38 12.26
CA ASN A 14 21.31 -20.97 12.10
C ASN A 14 21.38 -19.53 11.52
N ASP A 15 22.56 -18.91 11.59
CA ASP A 15 22.73 -17.51 11.20
C ASP A 15 22.37 -17.24 9.72
N GLN A 16 22.64 -18.19 8.84
CA GLN A 16 22.36 -18.08 7.41
C GLN A 16 20.85 -18.12 7.13
N ASP A 17 20.14 -19.14 7.63
CA ASP A 17 18.69 -19.30 7.46
C ASP A 17 17.93 -18.11 8.06
N ARG A 18 18.43 -17.55 9.16
CA ARG A 18 17.84 -16.37 9.79
C ARG A 18 17.96 -15.13 8.94
N GLU A 19 19.09 -14.94 8.25
CA GLU A 19 19.30 -13.82 7.33
C GLU A 19 18.42 -13.96 6.08
N ASP A 20 18.38 -15.16 5.48
CA ASP A 20 17.56 -15.43 4.30
C ASP A 20 16.07 -15.25 4.60
N LEU A 21 15.60 -15.73 5.76
CA LEU A 21 14.23 -15.53 6.19
C LEU A 21 13.91 -14.05 6.45
N ARG A 22 14.84 -13.27 7.02
CA ARG A 22 14.62 -11.82 7.20
C ARG A 22 14.40 -11.12 5.87
N ARG A 23 15.24 -11.40 4.87
CA ARG A 23 15.09 -10.83 3.52
C ARG A 23 13.78 -11.23 2.87
N PHE A 24 13.39 -12.50 3.00
CA PHE A 24 12.11 -12.98 2.52
C PHE A 24 10.93 -12.25 3.18
N LEU A 25 10.95 -12.14 4.51
CA LEU A 25 9.89 -11.45 5.27
C LEU A 25 9.81 -9.96 4.94
N GLU A 26 10.93 -9.29 4.70
CA GLU A 26 10.92 -7.90 4.26
C GLU A 26 10.24 -7.75 2.90
N GLY A 27 10.57 -8.64 1.95
CA GLY A 27 9.91 -8.68 0.64
C GLY A 27 8.40 -8.95 0.74
N GLU A 28 7.99 -9.91 1.58
CA GLU A 28 6.57 -10.22 1.78
C GLU A 28 5.81 -9.11 2.52
N ASN A 29 6.43 -8.44 3.49
CA ASN A 29 5.84 -7.27 4.14
C ASN A 29 5.64 -6.12 3.15
N GLN A 30 6.63 -5.83 2.30
CA GLN A 30 6.48 -4.82 1.25
C GLN A 30 5.32 -5.16 0.30
N ARG A 31 5.22 -6.43 -0.15
CA ARG A 31 4.10 -6.90 -0.99
C ARG A 31 2.75 -6.74 -0.31
N SER A 32 2.64 -7.17 0.95
CA SER A 32 1.41 -7.04 1.74
C SER A 32 1.01 -5.57 1.93
N HIS A 33 1.99 -4.68 2.12
CA HIS A 33 1.74 -3.26 2.24
C HIS A 33 1.21 -2.67 0.93
N ILE A 34 1.82 -2.99 -0.21
CA ILE A 34 1.35 -2.57 -1.55
C ILE A 34 -0.07 -3.07 -1.81
N GLN A 35 -0.38 -4.30 -1.45
CA GLN A 35 -1.72 -4.87 -1.63
C GLN A 35 -2.76 -4.13 -0.79
N THR A 36 -2.45 -3.85 0.48
CA THR A 36 -3.34 -3.11 1.39
C THR A 36 -3.57 -1.68 0.90
N THR A 37 -2.51 -1.00 0.47
CA THR A 37 -2.57 0.36 -0.08
C THR A 37 -3.37 0.38 -1.38
N THR A 38 -3.20 -0.60 -2.26
CA THR A 38 -4.01 -0.75 -3.49
C THR A 38 -5.49 -0.85 -3.14
N HIS A 39 -5.88 -1.74 -2.21
CA HIS A 39 -7.29 -1.87 -1.81
C HIS A 39 -7.86 -0.57 -1.23
N THR A 40 -7.08 0.11 -0.38
CA THR A 40 -7.50 1.38 0.23
C THR A 40 -7.72 2.48 -0.82
N LEU A 41 -6.79 2.61 -1.76
CA LEU A 41 -6.87 3.56 -2.86
C LEU A 41 -8.04 3.23 -3.78
N THR A 42 -8.22 1.96 -4.14
CA THR A 42 -9.34 1.50 -4.97
C THR A 42 -10.66 1.87 -4.31
N GLU A 43 -10.87 1.54 -3.03
CA GLU A 43 -12.11 1.86 -2.32
C GLU A 43 -12.38 3.37 -2.29
N MET A 44 -11.38 4.17 -1.93
CA MET A 44 -11.51 5.61 -1.83
C MET A 44 -11.82 6.25 -3.18
N CYS A 45 -10.99 5.95 -4.19
CA CYS A 45 -11.11 6.57 -5.49
C CYS A 45 -12.34 6.10 -6.24
N TRP A 46 -12.74 4.84 -6.07
CA TRP A 46 -14.01 4.34 -6.60
C TRP A 46 -15.19 5.18 -6.11
N LYS A 47 -15.32 5.38 -4.79
CA LYS A 47 -16.41 6.19 -4.20
C LYS A 47 -16.40 7.64 -4.67
N LYS A 48 -15.23 8.19 -5.02
CA LYS A 48 -15.08 9.58 -5.46
C LYS A 48 -15.33 9.77 -6.95
N CYS A 49 -14.94 8.80 -7.76
CA CYS A 49 -14.93 8.94 -9.21
C CYS A 49 -16.11 8.23 -9.90
N ILE A 50 -16.61 7.15 -9.33
CA ILE A 50 -17.73 6.38 -9.88
C ILE A 50 -19.00 6.73 -9.09
N THR A 51 -19.57 7.89 -9.40
CA THR A 51 -20.71 8.47 -8.66
C THR A 51 -22.06 8.18 -9.29
N GLY A 52 -22.07 7.71 -10.55
CA GLY A 52 -23.28 7.35 -11.29
C GLY A 52 -23.52 5.85 -11.37
N ALA A 53 -24.58 5.47 -12.09
CA ALA A 53 -24.79 4.07 -12.46
C ALA A 53 -23.64 3.60 -13.37
N VAL A 54 -23.14 2.39 -13.15
CA VAL A 54 -22.14 1.76 -14.02
C VAL A 54 -22.81 1.40 -15.34
N LYS A 55 -22.37 2.03 -16.44
CA LYS A 55 -22.98 1.88 -17.77
C LYS A 55 -22.21 0.93 -18.69
N SER A 56 -20.94 0.68 -18.41
CA SER A 56 -20.04 -0.14 -19.23
C SER A 56 -19.08 -0.96 -18.37
N GLN A 57 -18.45 -1.96 -18.99
CA GLN A 57 -17.42 -2.78 -18.34
C GLN A 57 -16.09 -2.02 -18.18
N SER A 58 -15.81 -1.07 -19.07
CA SER A 58 -14.66 -0.17 -18.99
C SER A 58 -15.06 1.15 -18.33
N LEU A 59 -14.09 1.79 -17.71
CA LEU A 59 -14.22 3.18 -17.27
C LEU A 59 -14.39 4.10 -18.48
N ASP A 60 -15.24 5.11 -18.37
CA ASP A 60 -15.27 6.18 -19.36
C ASP A 60 -14.09 7.14 -19.16
N ARG A 61 -13.86 8.02 -20.14
CA ARG A 61 -12.72 8.95 -20.13
C ARG A 61 -12.69 9.86 -18.88
N THR A 62 -13.86 10.24 -18.36
CA THR A 62 -13.98 11.09 -17.18
C THR A 62 -13.63 10.30 -15.93
N GLU A 63 -14.11 9.06 -15.83
CA GLU A 63 -13.79 8.14 -14.74
C GLU A 63 -12.30 7.81 -14.70
N GLU A 64 -11.69 7.46 -15.84
CA GLU A 64 -10.24 7.19 -15.94
C GLU A 64 -9.38 8.38 -15.50
N THR A 65 -9.75 9.58 -15.99
CA THR A 65 -9.05 10.83 -15.63
C THR A 65 -9.22 11.12 -14.13
N CYS A 66 -10.41 10.92 -13.57
CA CYS A 66 -10.65 11.10 -12.15
C CYS A 66 -9.84 10.11 -11.31
N MET A 67 -9.85 8.82 -11.66
CA MET A 67 -9.13 7.77 -10.93
C MET A 67 -7.63 8.05 -10.89
N THR A 68 -7.05 8.43 -12.03
CA THR A 68 -5.63 8.82 -12.13
C THR A 68 -5.31 10.00 -11.21
N ASN A 69 -6.12 11.06 -11.27
CA ASN A 69 -5.92 12.24 -10.42
C ASN A 69 -6.14 11.96 -8.93
N CYS A 70 -7.09 11.07 -8.60
CA CYS A 70 -7.38 10.70 -7.21
C CYS A 70 -6.18 10.02 -6.56
N VAL A 71 -5.60 9.02 -7.22
CA VAL A 71 -4.41 8.32 -6.73
C VAL A 71 -3.23 9.26 -6.63
N GLN A 72 -2.95 10.06 -7.68
CA GLN A 72 -1.83 11.00 -7.66
C GLN A 72 -1.93 11.99 -6.49
N ARG A 73 -3.11 12.62 -6.30
CA ARG A 73 -3.34 13.57 -5.21
C ARG A 73 -3.18 12.93 -3.84
N PHE A 74 -3.64 11.69 -3.66
CA PHE A 74 -3.44 10.98 -2.40
C PHE A 74 -1.95 10.78 -2.10
N LEU A 75 -1.17 10.34 -3.08
CA LEU A 75 0.27 10.13 -2.93
C LEU A 75 0.99 11.46 -2.66
N ASP A 76 0.68 12.53 -3.38
CA ASP A 76 1.26 13.86 -3.18
C ASP A 76 1.08 14.34 -1.72
N ILE A 77 -0.15 14.21 -1.19
CA ILE A 77 -0.46 14.61 0.19
C ILE A 77 0.20 13.68 1.21
N ASN A 78 0.27 12.37 0.95
CA ASN A 78 0.98 11.45 1.85
C ASN A 78 2.47 11.82 1.95
N PHE A 79 3.15 12.06 0.83
CA PHE A 79 4.55 12.46 0.83
C PHE A 79 4.77 13.82 1.49
N LEU A 80 3.89 14.79 1.22
CA LEU A 80 3.94 16.10 1.88
C LEU A 80 3.78 15.98 3.40
N THR A 81 2.84 15.14 3.84
CA THR A 81 2.59 14.87 5.27
C THR A 81 3.81 14.23 5.92
N MET A 82 4.38 13.19 5.30
CA MET A 82 5.60 12.52 5.81
C MET A 82 6.76 13.51 5.92
N LYS A 83 7.01 14.30 4.88
CA LYS A 83 8.06 15.34 4.89
C LYS A 83 7.84 16.37 5.99
N HIS A 84 6.58 16.76 6.23
CA HIS A 84 6.25 17.70 7.30
C HIS A 84 6.52 17.10 8.69
N LEU A 85 6.11 15.85 8.92
CA LEU A 85 6.37 15.13 10.17
C LEU A 85 7.87 14.96 10.43
N GLU A 86 8.66 14.63 9.41
CA GLU A 86 10.12 14.52 9.51
C GLU A 86 10.76 15.86 9.90
N ASN A 87 10.29 16.96 9.32
CA ASN A 87 10.80 18.30 9.66
C ASN A 87 10.47 18.71 11.09
N MET A 88 9.33 18.27 11.66
CA MET A 88 8.98 18.55 13.06
C MET A 88 9.78 17.73 14.07
N ARG A 89 10.41 16.62 13.66
CA ARG A 89 11.27 15.80 14.52
C ARG A 89 12.71 16.33 14.62
N LYS A 90 13.06 17.34 13.82
CA LYS A 90 14.35 18.05 13.88
C LYS A 90 14.25 19.22 14.85
#